data_AF-A0A923NBY7-F1
#
_entry.id   AF-A0A923NBY7-F1
#
_cell.length_a   1.000
_cell.length_b   1.000
_cell.length_c   1.000
_cell.angle_alpha   90.00
_cell.angle_beta   90.00
_cell.angle_gamma   90.00
#
_symmetry.space_group_name_H-M   'P 1'
#
loop_
_entity.id
_entity.type
_entity.pdbx_description
1 polymer ?
#
loop_
_entity_poly.entity_id
_entity_poly.type
_entity_poly.pdbx_seq_one_letter_code
_entity_poly.pdbx_strand_id
1 'polypeptide(L)'
;MKKKLISLLLALCLVMALVPMTAFAAETTDSWDGTADTSWYDENETEFHLQTAEQLAGMAKLVNDKTANFKDKTVYLDNDLDLSGHEWISIGDGANTAWGSFQGIFDGQSHVVYNLYSHEGLKSENKDNNNNLYRNGLFGAIYNATVQNLGIENADIVIPMNDTSTYGKGILVDWMTNSTIRNCYTTGSITGGSYIEKYIGGLAGFLNGNNSISQCYSTAAITGNYDGEYYAEQEGGCLLYTS
;
A
#
# COMPACT_ATOMS: atom_id res chain seq x y z
N MET A 1 51.22 -30.87 -1.92
CA MET A 1 50.03 -30.24 -2.55
C MET A 1 48.72 -31.01 -2.28
N LYS A 2 48.70 -32.34 -2.32
CA LYS A 2 47.47 -33.16 -2.12
C LYS A 2 46.76 -32.97 -0.76
N LYS A 3 47.48 -32.84 0.37
CA LYS A 3 46.88 -32.63 1.71
C LYS A 3 46.22 -31.25 1.89
N LYS A 4 46.74 -30.22 1.22
CA LYS A 4 46.17 -28.86 1.25
C LYS A 4 44.89 -28.78 0.42
N LEU A 5 44.80 -29.53 -0.69
CA LEU A 5 43.59 -29.62 -1.51
C LEU A 5 42.44 -30.30 -0.76
N ILE A 6 42.73 -31.37 -0.03
CA ILE A 6 41.73 -32.09 0.77
C ILE A 6 41.21 -31.21 1.92
N SER A 7 42.10 -30.48 2.60
CA SER A 7 41.71 -29.52 3.64
C SER A 7 40.86 -28.37 3.09
N LEU A 8 41.12 -27.91 1.86
CA LEU A 8 40.31 -26.87 1.21
C LEU A 8 38.92 -27.40 0.80
N LEU A 9 38.84 -28.63 0.29
CA LEU A 9 37.57 -29.27 -0.05
C LEU A 9 36.69 -29.50 1.18
N LEU A 10 37.27 -29.97 2.29
CA LEU A 10 36.53 -30.16 3.55
C LEU A 10 36.02 -28.86 4.15
N ALA A 11 36.80 -27.78 4.08
CA ALA A 11 36.35 -26.45 4.51
C ALA A 11 35.22 -25.91 3.62
N LEU A 12 35.29 -26.12 2.30
CA LEU A 12 34.24 -25.71 1.37
C LEU A 12 32.92 -26.49 1.58
N CYS A 13 32.99 -27.79 1.87
CA CYS A 13 31.82 -28.59 2.22
C CYS A 13 31.18 -28.16 3.56
N LEU A 14 31.98 -27.72 4.53
CA LEU A 14 31.47 -27.22 5.82
C LEU A 14 30.73 -25.89 5.67
N VAL A 15 31.19 -25.01 4.77
CA VAL A 15 30.54 -23.71 4.50
C VAL A 15 29.21 -23.89 3.78
N MET A 16 29.07 -24.89 2.90
CA MET A 16 27.79 -25.21 2.26
C MET A 16 26.76 -25.84 3.20
N ALA A 17 27.19 -26.49 4.28
CA ALA A 17 26.30 -27.08 5.30
C ALA A 17 25.88 -26.09 6.41
N LEU A 18 26.47 -24.90 6.45
CA LEU A 18 26.21 -23.83 7.44
C LEU A 18 25.42 -22.65 6.86
N VAL A 19 25.09 -22.67 5.57
CA VAL A 19 24.09 -21.75 5.04
C VAL A 19 22.74 -22.25 5.57
N PRO A 20 21.97 -21.46 6.33
CA PRO A 20 20.60 -21.82 6.63
C PRO A 20 19.94 -22.07 5.28
N MET A 21 19.50 -23.29 5.00
CA MET A 21 18.47 -23.49 4.00
C MET A 21 17.23 -22.84 4.57
N THR A 22 17.11 -21.52 4.41
CA THR A 22 15.80 -20.90 4.31
C THR A 22 15.17 -21.59 3.12
N ALA A 23 14.36 -22.60 3.40
CA ALA A 23 13.44 -23.14 2.44
C ALA A 23 12.64 -21.94 1.95
N PHE A 24 12.91 -21.50 0.73
CA PHE A 24 11.97 -20.63 0.04
C PHE A 24 10.70 -21.47 -0.06
N ALA A 25 9.74 -21.19 0.82
CA ALA A 25 8.37 -21.56 0.56
C ALA A 25 8.06 -21.01 -0.83
N ALA A 26 7.46 -21.83 -1.68
CA ALA A 26 6.92 -21.31 -2.92
C ALA A 26 5.97 -20.18 -2.51
N GLU A 27 6.30 -18.94 -2.87
CA GLU A 27 5.45 -17.80 -2.55
C GLU A 27 4.14 -18.02 -3.27
N THR A 28 3.12 -18.38 -2.51
CA THR A 28 1.77 -18.56 -3.01
C THR A 28 1.15 -17.19 -3.03
N THR A 29 1.05 -16.62 -4.23
CA THR A 29 0.22 -15.43 -4.44
C THR A 29 -1.25 -15.83 -4.29
N ASP A 30 -1.95 -15.20 -3.36
CA ASP A 30 -3.38 -15.41 -3.14
C ASP A 30 -4.20 -14.42 -3.99
N SER A 31 -5.21 -14.90 -4.72
CA SER A 31 -6.02 -14.09 -5.64
C SER A 31 -7.35 -13.71 -5.02
N TRP A 32 -7.60 -12.41 -4.92
CA TRP A 32 -8.80 -11.84 -4.33
C TRP A 32 -10.06 -12.17 -5.12
N ASP A 33 -11.12 -12.58 -4.43
CA ASP A 33 -12.43 -12.85 -5.02
C ASP A 33 -13.44 -11.67 -4.88
N GLY A 34 -13.01 -10.56 -4.30
CA GLY A 34 -13.85 -9.39 -4.02
C GLY A 34 -14.54 -9.42 -2.66
N THR A 35 -14.35 -10.46 -1.84
CA THR A 35 -14.93 -10.55 -0.49
C THR A 35 -13.99 -10.02 0.60
N ALA A 36 -14.52 -9.80 1.80
CA ALA A 36 -13.75 -9.30 2.94
C ALA A 36 -13.90 -10.29 4.11
N ASP A 37 -12.78 -10.78 4.63
CA ASP A 37 -12.71 -11.65 5.81
C ASP A 37 -12.19 -10.85 7.02
N THR A 38 -13.02 -10.71 8.05
CA THR A 38 -12.64 -10.05 9.32
C THR A 38 -12.51 -11.05 10.47
N SER A 39 -12.62 -12.36 10.22
CA SER A 39 -12.64 -13.40 11.26
C SER A 39 -11.30 -13.57 11.98
N TRP A 40 -10.21 -13.07 11.40
CA TRP A 40 -8.86 -13.06 11.95
C TRP A 40 -8.65 -11.97 13.03
N TYR A 41 -9.51 -10.96 13.11
CA TYR A 41 -9.31 -9.83 14.00
C TYR A 41 -9.78 -10.11 15.43
N ASP A 42 -8.89 -9.87 16.41
CA ASP A 42 -9.17 -9.83 17.83
C ASP A 42 -8.62 -8.52 18.42
N GLU A 43 -9.49 -7.71 19.02
CA GLU A 43 -9.13 -6.43 19.64
C GLU A 43 -8.06 -6.56 20.74
N ASN A 44 -7.93 -7.74 21.36
CA ASN A 44 -6.97 -7.96 22.44
C ASN A 44 -5.55 -8.28 21.94
N GLU A 45 -5.42 -8.64 20.66
CA GLU A 45 -4.13 -8.94 20.05
C GLU A 45 -3.46 -7.67 19.53
N THR A 46 -2.12 -7.68 19.51
CA THR A 46 -1.30 -6.55 19.03
C THR A 46 -0.63 -6.83 17.70
N GLU A 47 -0.61 -8.08 17.26
CA GLU A 47 0.03 -8.52 16.01
C GLU A 47 -0.95 -9.35 15.18
N PHE A 48 -0.98 -9.11 13.87
CA PHE A 48 -1.83 -9.83 12.93
C PHE A 48 -1.04 -10.18 11.68
N HIS A 49 -1.26 -11.38 11.16
CA HIS A 49 -0.58 -11.90 9.97
C HIS A 49 -1.61 -12.19 8.89
N LEU A 50 -1.53 -11.45 7.79
CA LEU A 50 -2.45 -11.60 6.66
C LEU A 50 -1.78 -12.49 5.61
N GLN A 51 -2.49 -13.53 5.19
CA GLN A 51 -2.06 -14.50 4.19
C GLN A 51 -2.90 -14.46 2.93
N THR A 52 -4.10 -13.85 2.99
CA THR A 52 -5.04 -13.79 1.86
C THR A 52 -5.50 -12.35 1.58
N ALA A 53 -5.93 -12.10 0.36
CA ALA A 53 -6.38 -10.79 -0.07
C ALA A 53 -7.72 -10.40 0.59
N GLU A 54 -8.58 -11.38 0.91
CA GLU A 54 -9.82 -11.15 1.64
C GLU A 54 -9.54 -10.64 3.06
N GLN A 55 -8.45 -11.08 3.70
CA GLN A 55 -8.06 -10.58 5.02
C GLN A 55 -7.60 -9.12 4.95
N LEU A 56 -6.86 -8.74 3.90
CA LEU A 56 -6.49 -7.35 3.63
C LEU A 56 -7.74 -6.48 3.36
N ALA A 57 -8.68 -6.97 2.55
CA ALA A 57 -9.97 -6.32 2.34
C ALA A 57 -10.80 -6.22 3.64
N GLY A 58 -10.71 -7.24 4.50
CA GLY A 58 -11.27 -7.23 5.85
C GLY A 58 -10.67 -6.13 6.73
N MET A 59 -9.36 -5.89 6.64
CA MET A 59 -8.72 -4.77 7.32
C MET A 59 -9.30 -3.43 6.85
N ALA A 60 -9.47 -3.25 5.54
CA ALA A 60 -10.09 -2.06 4.97
C ALA A 60 -11.51 -1.87 5.53
N LYS A 61 -12.30 -2.95 5.58
CA LYS A 61 -13.65 -2.94 6.17
C LYS A 61 -13.64 -2.48 7.63
N LEU A 62 -12.75 -3.03 8.47
CA LEU A 62 -12.66 -2.68 9.88
C LEU A 62 -12.32 -1.20 10.12
N VAL A 63 -11.39 -0.65 9.33
CA VAL A 63 -11.01 0.78 9.41
C VAL A 63 -12.16 1.67 8.96
N ASN A 64 -12.82 1.32 7.85
CA ASN A 64 -13.89 2.12 7.27
C ASN A 64 -15.20 2.07 8.08
N ASP A 65 -15.51 0.91 8.69
CA ASP A 65 -16.63 0.75 9.62
C ASP A 65 -16.35 1.37 11.00
N LYS A 66 -15.12 1.87 11.22
CA LYS A 66 -14.67 2.52 12.46
C LYS A 66 -14.71 1.57 13.67
N THR A 67 -14.58 0.27 13.43
CA THR A 67 -14.55 -0.76 14.48
C THR A 67 -13.13 -1.04 14.95
N ALA A 68 -12.11 -0.79 14.13
CA ALA A 68 -10.70 -0.85 14.51
C ALA A 68 -9.86 0.16 13.74
N ASN A 69 -8.94 0.86 14.41
CA ASN A 69 -8.00 1.80 13.77
C ASN A 69 -6.54 1.32 13.82
N PHE A 70 -6.29 0.18 14.47
CA PHE A 70 -4.96 -0.44 14.62
C PHE A 70 -3.93 0.40 15.40
N LYS A 71 -4.35 1.40 16.17
CA LYS A 71 -3.43 2.14 17.04
C LYS A 71 -2.72 1.19 18.00
N ASP A 72 -1.40 1.33 18.11
CA ASP A 72 -0.51 0.49 18.92
C ASP A 72 -0.51 -1.01 18.51
N LYS A 73 -0.92 -1.33 17.28
CA LYS A 73 -0.94 -2.68 16.70
C LYS A 73 -0.09 -2.75 15.42
N THR A 74 0.38 -3.95 15.10
CA THR A 74 1.15 -4.26 13.88
C THR A 74 0.41 -5.28 13.03
N VAL A 75 0.34 -5.04 11.72
CA VAL A 75 -0.19 -5.95 10.71
C VAL A 75 0.94 -6.32 9.76
N TYR A 76 1.14 -7.61 9.56
CA TYR A 76 2.15 -8.17 8.66
C TYR A 76 1.47 -8.79 7.43
N LEU A 77 2.11 -8.65 6.28
CA LEU A 77 1.85 -9.56 5.16
C LEU A 77 2.78 -10.76 5.28
N ASP A 78 2.22 -11.96 5.15
CA ASP A 78 2.96 -13.23 5.14
C ASP A 78 2.97 -13.87 3.74
N ASN A 79 2.28 -13.27 2.77
CA ASN A 79 2.22 -13.68 1.37
C ASN A 79 2.10 -12.46 0.45
N ASP A 80 2.51 -12.67 -0.80
CA ASP A 80 2.10 -11.85 -1.92
C ASP A 80 0.58 -11.95 -2.14
N LEU A 81 -0.08 -10.83 -2.43
CA LEU A 81 -1.53 -10.74 -2.58
C LEU A 81 -1.89 -10.15 -3.94
N ASP A 82 -2.77 -10.79 -4.69
CA ASP A 82 -3.25 -10.33 -5.98
C ASP A 82 -4.70 -9.85 -5.87
N LEU A 83 -4.91 -8.52 -5.97
CA LEU A 83 -6.25 -7.92 -5.94
C LEU A 83 -7.06 -8.20 -7.22
N SER A 84 -6.48 -8.92 -8.18
CA SER A 84 -7.13 -9.49 -9.37
C SER A 84 -7.83 -8.46 -10.26
N GLY A 85 -7.44 -7.18 -10.16
CA GLY A 85 -8.07 -6.09 -10.89
C GLY A 85 -9.51 -5.81 -10.45
N HIS A 86 -9.90 -6.23 -9.24
CA HIS A 86 -11.19 -5.89 -8.66
C HIS A 86 -11.19 -4.47 -8.10
N GLU A 87 -12.35 -3.82 -8.14
CA GLU A 87 -12.53 -2.48 -7.56
C GLU A 87 -12.18 -2.49 -6.07
N TRP A 88 -11.12 -1.74 -5.74
CA TRP A 88 -10.61 -1.68 -4.39
C TRP A 88 -11.37 -0.68 -3.53
N ILE A 89 -11.69 -1.09 -2.30
CA ILE A 89 -12.14 -0.20 -1.24
C ILE A 89 -10.92 0.09 -0.36
N SER A 90 -10.51 1.36 -0.30
CA SER A 90 -9.29 1.72 0.38
C SER A 90 -9.31 1.47 1.87
N ILE A 91 -8.13 1.26 2.44
CA ILE A 91 -7.95 1.25 3.89
C ILE A 91 -7.98 2.69 4.39
N GLY A 92 -9.09 3.05 5.04
CA GLY A 92 -9.36 4.41 5.46
C GLY A 92 -10.02 5.26 4.37
N ASP A 93 -10.70 6.32 4.80
CA ASP A 93 -11.69 7.04 3.99
C ASP A 93 -11.18 8.29 3.26
N GLY A 94 -9.86 8.52 3.27
CA GLY A 94 -9.25 9.67 2.58
C GLY A 94 -9.49 11.03 3.26
N ALA A 95 -10.15 11.06 4.42
CA ALA A 95 -10.45 12.30 5.12
C ALA A 95 -9.24 12.84 5.90
N ASN A 96 -9.16 14.18 6.04
CA ASN A 96 -8.19 14.87 6.89
C ASN A 96 -8.52 14.74 8.39
N THR A 97 -8.77 13.53 8.88
CA THR A 97 -9.05 13.27 10.30
C THR A 97 -8.46 11.93 10.73
N ALA A 98 -8.13 11.81 12.03
CA ALA A 98 -7.71 10.53 12.60
C ALA A 98 -8.86 9.49 12.60
N TRP A 99 -10.11 9.94 12.61
CA TRP A 99 -11.29 9.07 12.54
C TRP A 99 -11.44 8.52 11.11
N GLY A 100 -11.42 7.21 10.94
CA GLY A 100 -11.43 6.59 9.60
C GLY A 100 -10.06 6.52 8.92
N SER A 101 -8.97 6.73 9.66
CA SER A 101 -7.59 6.47 9.21
C SER A 101 -7.02 5.21 9.85
N PHE A 102 -6.12 4.53 9.13
CA PHE A 102 -5.25 3.52 9.75
C PHE A 102 -4.19 4.21 10.62
N GLN A 103 -3.95 3.67 11.82
CA GLN A 103 -3.06 4.27 12.84
C GLN A 103 -2.02 3.28 13.39
N GLY A 104 -1.86 2.12 12.75
CA GLY A 104 -0.93 1.08 13.18
C GLY A 104 0.38 1.08 12.41
N ILE A 105 1.09 -0.04 12.54
CA ILE A 105 2.21 -0.39 11.67
C ILE A 105 1.71 -1.42 10.67
N PHE A 106 1.89 -1.16 9.37
CA PHE A 106 1.69 -2.13 8.31
C PHE A 106 3.06 -2.50 7.73
N ASP A 107 3.52 -3.73 7.97
CA ASP A 107 4.80 -4.24 7.50
C ASP A 107 4.57 -5.30 6.42
N GLY A 108 4.87 -4.97 5.17
CA GLY A 108 4.74 -5.90 4.06
C GLY A 108 5.75 -7.04 4.09
N GLN A 109 6.77 -7.02 4.96
CA GLN A 109 7.83 -8.03 5.02
C GLN A 109 8.51 -8.33 3.66
N SER A 110 8.54 -7.35 2.76
CA SER A 110 9.01 -7.45 1.37
C SER A 110 8.06 -8.17 0.40
N HIS A 111 6.83 -8.46 0.80
CA HIS A 111 5.77 -8.94 -0.07
C HIS A 111 5.19 -7.82 -0.94
N VAL A 112 4.47 -8.25 -1.97
CA VAL A 112 3.89 -7.41 -3.01
C VAL A 112 2.37 -7.56 -3.06
N VAL A 113 1.68 -6.43 -3.20
CA VAL A 113 0.27 -6.37 -3.56
C VAL A 113 0.16 -6.08 -5.06
N TYR A 114 -0.41 -7.00 -5.82
CA TYR A 114 -0.57 -6.89 -7.27
C TYR A 114 -1.95 -6.39 -7.67
N ASN A 115 -2.01 -5.77 -8.86
CA ASN A 115 -3.25 -5.51 -9.59
C ASN A 115 -4.28 -4.68 -8.82
N LEU A 116 -3.80 -3.72 -8.02
CA LEU A 116 -4.64 -2.71 -7.38
C LEU A 116 -5.40 -1.92 -8.45
N TYR A 117 -6.73 -1.98 -8.41
CA TYR A 117 -7.58 -1.39 -9.44
C TYR A 117 -8.60 -0.44 -8.81
N SER A 118 -8.70 0.76 -9.36
CA SER A 118 -9.69 1.75 -8.89
C SER A 118 -10.14 2.68 -10.02
N HIS A 119 -11.27 2.37 -10.64
CA HIS A 119 -11.84 3.15 -11.75
C HIS A 119 -13.23 3.69 -11.42
N GLU A 120 -13.97 2.98 -10.59
CA GLU A 120 -15.30 3.33 -10.19
C GLU A 120 -15.30 4.50 -9.24
N GLY A 121 -16.34 5.32 -9.38
CA GLY A 121 -16.27 6.62 -8.79
C GLY A 121 -17.51 7.31 -8.31
N LEU A 122 -18.65 6.99 -8.86
CA LEU A 122 -19.92 7.52 -8.38
C LEU A 122 -20.98 6.48 -8.76
N LYS A 123 -20.77 5.21 -8.39
CA LYS A 123 -21.78 4.16 -8.56
C LYS A 123 -21.65 3.10 -7.48
N SER A 124 -22.20 3.37 -6.31
CA SER A 124 -23.03 2.32 -5.73
C SER A 124 -24.41 2.92 -5.51
N GLU A 125 -25.43 2.10 -5.73
CA GLU A 125 -26.83 2.44 -5.55
C GLU A 125 -27.17 2.80 -4.08
N ASN A 126 -26.17 2.83 -3.20
CA ASN A 126 -26.23 3.31 -1.82
C ASN A 126 -25.82 4.78 -1.73
N LYS A 127 -26.79 5.68 -1.87
CA LYS A 127 -26.66 7.13 -1.66
C LYS A 127 -26.36 7.55 -0.20
N ASP A 128 -26.05 6.60 0.68
CA ASP A 128 -26.05 6.81 2.13
C ASP A 128 -24.65 6.95 2.73
N ASN A 129 -23.57 6.70 1.98
CA ASN A 129 -22.20 6.99 2.47
C ASN A 129 -21.71 8.34 1.94
N ASN A 130 -21.84 9.37 2.78
CA ASN A 130 -21.26 10.70 2.56
C ASN A 130 -19.70 10.70 2.57
N ASN A 131 -19.08 9.51 2.59
CA ASN A 131 -17.63 9.30 2.61
C ASN A 131 -17.28 8.49 1.35
N ASN A 132 -16.61 9.14 0.41
CA ASN A 132 -16.24 8.62 -0.90
C ASN A 132 -15.10 7.58 -0.78
N LEU A 133 -15.43 6.39 -0.28
CA LEU A 133 -14.49 5.28 -0.03
C LEU A 133 -13.95 4.61 -1.30
N TYR A 134 -14.60 4.87 -2.44
CA TYR A 134 -14.16 4.44 -3.75
C TYR A 134 -13.18 5.50 -4.30
N ARG A 135 -12.23 5.08 -5.14
CA ARG A 135 -11.23 5.91 -5.86
C ARG A 135 -9.89 6.18 -5.18
N ASN A 136 -9.53 5.51 -4.11
CA ASN A 136 -8.28 5.81 -3.40
C ASN A 136 -7.19 4.78 -3.70
N GLY A 137 -5.93 5.11 -3.41
CA GLY A 137 -4.84 4.13 -3.35
C GLY A 137 -5.09 3.00 -2.34
N LEU A 138 -4.10 2.14 -2.13
CA LEU A 138 -4.22 1.03 -1.18
C LEU A 138 -4.72 1.51 0.19
N PHE A 139 -4.09 2.58 0.70
CA PHE A 139 -4.57 3.34 1.85
C PHE A 139 -5.20 4.66 1.40
N GLY A 140 -6.44 4.90 1.81
CA GLY A 140 -7.08 6.20 1.62
C GLY A 140 -6.53 7.22 2.61
N ALA A 141 -6.41 6.83 3.89
CA ALA A 141 -5.84 7.72 4.90
C ALA A 141 -5.05 6.97 5.97
N ILE A 142 -3.88 7.51 6.31
CA ILE A 142 -3.07 7.07 7.46
C ILE A 142 -2.78 8.24 8.42
N TYR A 143 -2.78 7.95 9.72
CA TYR A 143 -2.61 8.95 10.78
C TYR A 143 -1.76 8.41 11.92
N ASN A 144 -0.62 9.05 12.24
CA ASN A 144 0.37 8.51 13.19
C ASN A 144 0.77 7.05 12.89
N ALA A 145 0.77 6.67 11.62
CA ALA A 145 0.99 5.29 11.20
C ALA A 145 2.37 5.09 10.58
N THR A 146 2.77 3.83 10.42
CA THR A 146 3.93 3.45 9.62
C THR A 146 3.52 2.41 8.57
N VAL A 147 3.87 2.65 7.31
CA VAL A 147 3.77 1.65 6.24
C VAL A 147 5.18 1.35 5.75
N GLN A 148 5.59 0.09 5.77
CA GLN A 148 6.96 -0.28 5.45
C GLN A 148 7.11 -1.61 4.71
N ASN A 149 8.23 -1.75 3.99
CA ASN A 149 8.65 -3.00 3.34
C ASN A 149 7.58 -3.59 2.41
N LEU A 150 6.95 -2.76 1.57
CA LEU A 150 5.81 -3.16 0.75
C LEU A 150 5.98 -2.73 -0.71
N GLY A 151 5.76 -3.67 -1.63
CA GLY A 151 5.58 -3.38 -3.05
C GLY A 151 4.11 -3.27 -3.44
N ILE A 152 3.78 -2.34 -4.33
CA ILE A 152 2.54 -2.39 -5.12
C ILE A 152 2.91 -2.49 -6.59
N GLU A 153 2.46 -3.55 -7.24
CA GLU A 153 2.77 -3.79 -8.65
C GLU A 153 1.52 -3.80 -9.53
N ASN A 154 1.69 -3.23 -10.73
CA ASN A 154 0.64 -3.17 -11.74
C ASN A 154 -0.66 -2.50 -11.23
N ALA A 155 -0.53 -1.38 -10.52
CA ALA A 155 -1.69 -0.59 -10.13
C ALA A 155 -2.32 0.09 -11.36
N ASP A 156 -3.64 0.17 -11.40
CA ASP A 156 -4.40 0.88 -12.42
C ASP A 156 -5.49 1.73 -11.76
N ILE A 157 -5.16 3.01 -11.55
CA ILE A 157 -6.03 3.98 -10.89
C ILE A 157 -6.50 5.00 -11.92
N VAL A 158 -7.81 5.24 -11.98
CA VAL A 158 -8.42 6.31 -12.76
C VAL A 158 -9.08 7.32 -11.81
N ILE A 159 -8.74 8.59 -11.98
CA ILE A 159 -9.36 9.72 -11.28
C ILE A 159 -10.37 10.39 -12.22
N PRO A 160 -11.69 10.24 -12.00
CA PRO A 160 -12.69 10.88 -12.87
C PRO A 160 -12.66 12.41 -12.77
N MET A 161 -13.00 13.12 -13.85
CA MET A 161 -12.92 14.61 -13.92
C MET A 161 -13.66 15.40 -12.83
N ASN A 162 -14.64 14.78 -12.18
CA ASN A 162 -15.43 15.41 -11.11
C ASN A 162 -15.23 14.65 -9.79
N ASP A 163 -14.05 14.10 -9.57
CA ASP A 163 -13.74 13.48 -8.30
C ASP A 163 -13.62 14.52 -7.18
N THR A 164 -14.19 14.17 -6.03
CA THR A 164 -14.18 14.97 -4.81
C THR A 164 -13.85 14.09 -3.61
N SER A 165 -13.23 12.92 -3.84
CA SER A 165 -12.91 11.91 -2.81
C SER A 165 -11.89 12.41 -1.79
N THR A 166 -10.81 13.05 -2.27
CA THR A 166 -9.74 13.59 -1.43
C THR A 166 -8.94 14.63 -2.20
N TYR A 167 -8.13 15.41 -1.50
CA TYR A 167 -7.28 16.45 -2.09
C TYR A 167 -6.02 15.90 -2.77
N GLY A 168 -5.57 14.69 -2.41
CA GLY A 168 -4.37 14.11 -2.98
C GLY A 168 -4.52 12.62 -3.26
N LYS A 169 -3.92 12.16 -4.35
CA LYS A 169 -3.99 10.78 -4.83
C LYS A 169 -2.61 10.15 -4.92
N GLY A 170 -2.49 8.93 -4.40
CA GLY A 170 -1.29 8.12 -4.60
C GLY A 170 -1.61 6.64 -4.69
N ILE A 171 -0.71 5.86 -5.26
CA ILE A 171 -0.94 4.40 -5.38
C ILE A 171 -0.92 3.75 -4.00
N LEU A 172 0.04 4.14 -3.15
CA LEU A 172 0.18 3.55 -1.81
C LEU A 172 -0.70 4.28 -0.79
N VAL A 173 -0.61 5.61 -0.73
CA VAL A 173 -1.37 6.40 0.26
C VAL A 173 -1.92 7.68 -0.36
N ASP A 174 -3.23 7.89 -0.29
CA ASP A 174 -3.83 9.15 -0.74
C ASP A 174 -3.50 10.30 0.21
N TRP A 175 -3.81 10.15 1.51
CA TRP A 175 -3.58 11.15 2.53
C TRP A 175 -2.78 10.59 3.71
N MET A 176 -1.68 11.25 4.08
CA MET A 176 -0.92 10.89 5.29
C MET A 176 -0.76 12.07 6.25
N THR A 177 -0.98 11.80 7.54
CA THR A 177 -0.76 12.80 8.61
C THR A 177 0.16 12.27 9.68
N ASN A 178 1.23 13.00 10.00
CA ASN A 178 2.22 12.63 11.02
C ASN A 178 2.72 11.18 10.90
N SER A 179 2.89 10.68 9.68
CA SER A 179 3.11 9.25 9.40
C SER A 179 4.42 8.99 8.67
N THR A 180 4.82 7.72 8.61
CA THR A 180 6.06 7.27 7.95
C THR A 180 5.75 6.26 6.84
N ILE A 181 6.37 6.45 5.67
CA ILE A 181 6.47 5.42 4.62
C ILE A 181 7.95 5.09 4.43
N ARG A 182 8.34 3.82 4.51
CA ARG A 182 9.75 3.44 4.39
C ARG A 182 9.94 2.13 3.64
N ASN A 183 10.92 2.10 2.73
CA ASN A 183 11.27 0.89 1.98
C ASN A 183 10.06 0.33 1.20
N CYS A 184 9.31 1.20 0.53
CA CYS A 184 8.15 0.83 -0.27
C CYS A 184 8.32 1.26 -1.72
N TYR A 185 7.65 0.57 -2.65
CA TYR A 185 7.64 0.99 -4.05
C TYR A 185 6.30 0.76 -4.72
N THR A 186 6.07 1.50 -5.81
CA THR A 186 4.86 1.37 -6.63
C THR A 186 5.19 1.32 -8.13
N THR A 187 4.43 0.52 -8.87
CA THR A 187 4.42 0.48 -10.35
C THR A 187 2.98 0.52 -10.87
N GLY A 188 2.79 0.80 -12.16
CA GLY A 188 1.47 0.90 -12.79
C GLY A 188 1.15 2.31 -13.29
N SER A 189 -0.09 2.76 -13.15
CA SER A 189 -0.51 4.09 -13.60
C SER A 189 -1.59 4.74 -12.75
N ILE A 190 -1.53 6.08 -12.70
CA ILE A 190 -2.64 6.95 -12.31
C ILE A 190 -3.03 7.76 -13.55
N THR A 191 -4.28 7.61 -14.00
CA THR A 191 -4.80 8.33 -15.16
C THR A 191 -6.01 9.19 -14.83
N GLY A 192 -6.28 10.24 -15.60
CA GLY A 192 -7.46 11.08 -15.44
C GLY A 192 -7.14 12.41 -14.77
N GLY A 193 -8.04 12.93 -13.94
CA GLY A 193 -7.83 14.20 -13.26
C GLY A 193 -8.84 15.30 -13.60
N SER A 194 -9.21 16.05 -12.57
CA SER A 194 -9.95 17.30 -12.56
C SER A 194 -8.98 18.50 -12.52
N TYR A 195 -9.47 19.68 -12.90
CA TYR A 195 -8.83 20.96 -12.54
C TYR A 195 -8.66 21.15 -11.01
N ILE A 196 -9.40 20.38 -10.19
CA ILE A 196 -9.47 20.54 -8.72
C ILE A 196 -8.50 19.62 -7.96
N GLU A 197 -8.07 18.47 -8.50
CA GLU A 197 -7.06 17.65 -7.83
C GLU A 197 -5.68 18.29 -7.97
N LYS A 198 -5.09 18.64 -6.83
CA LYS A 198 -3.88 19.48 -6.78
C LYS A 198 -2.60 18.69 -6.55
N TYR A 199 -2.70 17.45 -6.07
CA TYR A 199 -1.55 16.67 -5.61
C TYR A 199 -1.68 15.20 -6.00
N ILE A 200 -0.83 14.75 -6.92
CA ILE A 200 -0.80 13.35 -7.34
C ILE A 200 0.64 12.88 -7.31
N GLY A 201 0.88 11.78 -6.61
CA GLY A 201 2.21 11.19 -6.48
C GLY A 201 2.16 9.68 -6.66
N GLY A 202 3.18 9.13 -7.30
CA GLY A 202 3.24 7.68 -7.53
C GLY A 202 3.22 6.85 -6.24
N LEU A 203 3.69 7.40 -5.13
CA LEU A 203 3.61 6.78 -3.80
C LEU A 203 2.49 7.38 -2.95
N ALA A 204 2.58 8.68 -2.67
CA ALA A 204 1.66 9.37 -1.80
C ALA A 204 1.07 10.63 -2.44
N GLY A 205 -0.20 10.93 -2.17
CA GLY A 205 -0.89 12.11 -2.69
C GLY A 205 -0.63 13.37 -1.89
N PHE A 206 -1.09 13.41 -0.64
CA PHE A 206 -1.02 14.58 0.23
C PHE A 206 -0.37 14.27 1.58
N LEU A 207 0.53 15.15 2.01
CA LEU A 207 1.28 15.04 3.26
C LEU A 207 0.89 16.20 4.19
N ASN A 208 0.31 15.89 5.35
CA ASN A 208 -0.04 16.88 6.38
C ASN A 208 0.79 16.68 7.67
N GLY A 209 1.43 17.74 8.17
CA GLY A 209 2.23 17.66 9.41
C GLY A 209 3.56 16.92 9.24
N ASN A 210 4.01 16.26 10.30
CA ASN A 210 5.37 15.71 10.39
C ASN A 210 5.46 14.33 9.72
N ASN A 211 5.64 14.31 8.40
CA ASN A 211 5.74 13.07 7.62
C ASN A 211 7.18 12.73 7.25
N SER A 212 7.44 11.44 7.05
CA SER A 212 8.71 10.93 6.52
C SER A 212 8.47 9.91 5.42
N ILE A 213 9.11 10.10 4.27
CA ILE A 213 9.16 9.11 3.19
C ILE A 213 10.62 8.84 2.86
N SER A 214 11.07 7.59 2.99
CA SER A 214 12.50 7.25 2.85
C SER A 214 12.72 5.87 2.25
N GLN A 215 13.77 5.72 1.44
CA GLN A 215 14.10 4.45 0.76
C GLN A 215 12.95 3.94 -0.13
N CYS A 216 12.14 4.85 -0.66
CA CYS A 216 11.00 4.52 -1.53
C CYS A 216 11.24 5.00 -2.96
N TYR A 217 10.59 4.36 -3.92
CA TYR A 217 10.58 4.80 -5.32
C TYR A 217 9.24 4.50 -5.99
N SER A 218 8.95 5.18 -7.09
CA SER A 218 7.81 4.85 -7.95
C SER A 218 8.26 4.86 -9.41
N THR A 219 7.76 3.91 -10.19
CA THR A 219 7.90 3.89 -11.65
C THR A 219 6.55 4.09 -12.35
N ALA A 220 5.52 4.46 -11.59
CA ALA A 220 4.18 4.59 -12.12
C ALA A 220 4.07 5.76 -13.10
N ALA A 221 3.32 5.56 -14.18
CA ALA A 221 2.98 6.61 -15.13
C ALA A 221 1.82 7.46 -14.59
N ILE A 222 1.97 8.77 -14.56
CA ILE A 222 0.91 9.70 -14.18
C ILE A 222 0.48 10.46 -15.43
N THR A 223 -0.78 10.35 -15.84
CA THR A 223 -1.26 10.94 -17.10
C THR A 223 -2.62 11.61 -16.92
N GLY A 224 -2.73 12.89 -17.28
CA GLY A 224 -3.96 13.64 -17.06
C GLY A 224 -3.89 15.11 -17.46
N ASN A 225 -5.06 15.78 -17.50
CA ASN A 225 -5.16 17.22 -17.76
C ASN A 225 -4.99 18.01 -16.46
N TYR A 226 -3.82 17.88 -15.85
CA TYR A 226 -3.48 18.56 -14.61
C TYR A 226 -2.89 19.95 -14.90
N ASP A 227 -3.71 21.00 -14.89
CA ASP A 227 -3.24 22.39 -15.03
C ASP A 227 -2.75 22.94 -13.67
N GLY A 228 -1.69 22.34 -13.12
CA GLY A 228 -1.04 22.83 -11.90
C GLY A 228 0.42 23.22 -12.15
N GLU A 229 0.84 24.40 -11.67
CA GLU A 229 2.25 24.83 -11.61
C GLU A 229 3.13 23.95 -10.69
N TYR A 230 2.60 22.83 -10.18
CA TYR A 230 3.16 22.00 -9.10
C TYR A 230 3.58 20.59 -9.54
N TYR A 231 3.41 20.24 -10.81
CA TYR A 231 3.81 18.94 -11.35
C TYR A 231 5.17 19.03 -12.03
N ALA A 232 6.20 18.44 -11.42
CA ALA A 232 7.48 18.21 -12.09
C ALA A 232 7.68 16.71 -12.26
N GLU A 233 7.55 16.22 -13.49
CA GLU A 233 7.98 14.87 -13.85
C GLU A 233 9.50 14.77 -13.64
N GLN A 234 9.93 13.91 -12.72
CA GLN A 234 11.31 13.42 -12.70
C GLN A 234 11.29 11.93 -13.04
N GLU A 235 11.81 11.59 -14.22
CA GLU A 235 12.14 10.21 -14.55
C GLU A 235 13.02 9.61 -13.43
N GLY A 236 12.49 8.59 -12.74
CA GLY A 236 13.22 7.82 -11.73
C GLY A 236 13.35 8.46 -10.34
N GLY A 237 12.60 9.53 -10.04
CA GLY A 237 12.61 10.18 -8.72
C GLY A 237 11.34 9.90 -7.92
N CYS A 238 11.48 9.60 -6.63
CA CYS A 238 10.39 9.56 -5.66
C CYS A 238 9.57 10.86 -5.75
N LEU A 239 8.38 10.82 -6.35
CA LEU A 239 7.50 11.98 -6.45
C LEU A 239 6.99 12.32 -5.05
N LEU A 240 7.65 13.28 -4.42
CA LEU A 240 7.35 13.84 -3.12
C LEU A 240 7.16 15.33 -3.28
N TYR A 241 5.98 15.85 -2.99
CA TYR A 241 5.85 17.25 -2.60
C TYR A 241 5.74 17.32 -1.08
N THR A 242 6.66 18.06 -0.46
CA THR A 242 6.56 18.52 0.92
C THR A 242 6.34 20.02 0.87
N SER A 243 5.23 20.50 1.44
CA SER A 243 5.02 21.94 1.69
C SER A 243 5.97 22.46 2.76
#